data_AF-A0A1R0ZH04-F1
#
_entry.id   AF-A0A1R0ZH04-F1
#
_cell.length_a   1.000
_cell.length_b   1.000
_cell.length_c   1.000
_cell.angle_alpha   90.00
_cell.angle_beta   90.00
_cell.angle_gamma   90.00
#
_symmetry.space_group_name_H-M   'P 1'
#
loop_
_entity.id
_entity.type
_entity.pdbx_description
1 polymer ?
#
loop_
_entity_poly.entity_id
_entity_poly.type
_entity_poly.pdbx_seq_one_letter_code
_entity_poly.pdbx_strand_id
1 'polypeptide(L)'
;MKSTAKKLLTTIGTLVTLLISLAGCSSDSTSMEEKNYTIPAQKIDTLTIDVKDKKINILQSKDEQIHIVYYESEKDFYKIDLSEDKELTMVSDSNKEWNDYIGGKGSQVTRTIQVSIPDATLKNLTLKTSNESIVLPTIVFLGTVEVNINNGNIQLDKLNVGTAITLETKNGNISGSISGSYDDFAILSKVKKGDSNLPANKENGSKKLSAYTNNGDITLQFSE
;
A
#
# COMPACT_ATOMS: atom_id res chain seq x y z
N MET A 1 -22.41 -6.55 -58.52
CA MET A 1 -21.02 -6.32 -58.06
C MET A 1 -20.95 -4.99 -57.32
N LYS A 2 -20.84 -5.01 -55.99
CA LYS A 2 -20.12 -4.01 -55.20
C LYS A 2 -19.84 -4.61 -53.83
N SER A 3 -18.59 -4.45 -53.44
CA SER A 3 -17.82 -5.26 -52.50
C SER A 3 -18.10 -4.93 -51.04
N THR A 4 -18.04 -5.98 -50.24
CA THR A 4 -17.89 -6.10 -48.79
C THR A 4 -16.85 -5.17 -48.18
N ALA A 5 -17.13 -4.68 -46.96
CA ALA A 5 -16.13 -4.52 -45.89
C ALA A 5 -16.86 -4.49 -44.53
N LYS A 6 -16.97 -5.65 -43.89
CA LYS A 6 -17.36 -5.75 -42.47
C LYS A 6 -16.14 -5.38 -41.64
N LYS A 7 -16.24 -4.33 -40.82
CA LYS A 7 -15.24 -4.01 -39.78
C LYS A 7 -15.25 -5.14 -38.75
N LEU A 8 -14.14 -5.86 -38.63
CA LEU A 8 -13.90 -6.84 -37.58
C LEU A 8 -13.46 -6.06 -36.34
N LEU A 9 -14.32 -5.95 -35.32
CA LEU A 9 -13.89 -5.51 -33.99
C LEU A 9 -13.27 -6.72 -33.28
N THR A 10 -11.96 -6.70 -33.11
CA THR A 10 -11.23 -7.66 -32.28
C THR A 10 -11.31 -7.23 -30.82
N THR A 11 -12.20 -7.86 -30.06
CA THR A 11 -12.26 -7.73 -28.60
C THR A 11 -11.13 -8.55 -27.99
N ILE A 12 -10.12 -7.89 -27.42
CA ILE A 12 -9.06 -8.55 -26.65
C ILE A 12 -9.66 -8.91 -25.28
N GLY A 13 -10.07 -10.16 -25.11
CA GLY A 13 -10.49 -10.69 -23.82
C GLY A 13 -9.27 -10.98 -22.95
N THR A 14 -9.08 -10.22 -21.88
CA THR A 14 -8.13 -10.56 -20.81
C THR A 14 -8.67 -11.76 -20.03
N LEU A 15 -7.94 -12.88 -20.10
CA LEU A 15 -8.22 -14.10 -19.37
C LEU A 15 -7.77 -13.92 -17.91
N VAL A 16 -8.74 -13.76 -17.00
CA VAL A 16 -8.51 -13.82 -15.55
C VAL A 16 -8.63 -15.29 -15.14
N THR A 17 -7.50 -15.95 -14.88
CA THR A 17 -7.49 -17.32 -14.36
C THR A 17 -7.54 -17.30 -12.83
N LEU A 18 -8.71 -17.62 -12.28
CA LEU A 18 -8.92 -17.89 -10.86
C LEU A 18 -8.81 -19.41 -10.64
N LEU A 19 -7.73 -19.87 -10.01
CA LEU A 19 -7.56 -21.27 -9.59
C LEU A 19 -8.06 -21.41 -8.15
N ILE A 20 -9.13 -22.21 -7.94
CA ILE A 20 -9.66 -22.52 -6.61
C ILE A 20 -9.39 -24.00 -6.33
N SER A 21 -8.54 -24.30 -5.35
CA SER A 21 -8.37 -25.65 -4.81
C SER A 21 -9.13 -25.78 -3.50
N LEU A 22 -10.26 -26.50 -3.52
CA LEU A 22 -11.04 -26.79 -2.32
C LEU A 22 -10.44 -27.98 -1.58
N ALA A 23 -9.93 -27.72 -0.36
CA ALA A 23 -9.69 -28.75 0.65
C ALA A 23 -10.52 -28.40 1.89
N GLY A 24 -11.49 -29.25 2.23
CA GLY A 24 -12.32 -29.10 3.42
C GLY A 24 -11.75 -29.84 4.62
N CYS A 25 -11.84 -29.23 5.81
CA CYS A 25 -12.08 -29.94 7.07
C CYS A 25 -12.53 -28.95 8.18
N SER A 26 -13.49 -29.40 8.98
CA SER A 26 -14.32 -28.64 9.91
C SER A 26 -13.66 -28.32 11.27
N SER A 27 -13.73 -27.05 11.65
CA SER A 27 -14.06 -26.49 12.98
C SER A 27 -14.26 -24.99 12.76
N ASP A 28 -15.16 -24.31 13.47
CA ASP A 28 -15.56 -22.89 13.27
C ASP A 28 -14.44 -21.83 13.50
N SER A 29 -13.18 -22.16 13.21
CA SER A 29 -12.20 -21.19 12.75
C SER A 29 -12.50 -20.88 11.29
N THR A 30 -12.90 -19.65 10.97
CA THR A 30 -12.93 -19.18 9.58
C THR A 30 -11.58 -19.49 8.93
N SER A 31 -11.53 -20.50 8.07
CA SER A 31 -10.30 -20.92 7.42
C SER A 31 -9.87 -19.78 6.51
N MET A 32 -8.73 -19.16 6.79
CA MET A 32 -8.15 -18.14 5.95
C MET A 32 -7.58 -18.83 4.70
N GLU A 33 -8.06 -18.44 3.53
CA GLU A 33 -7.59 -18.95 2.25
C GLU A 33 -6.59 -17.96 1.64
N GLU A 34 -5.47 -18.47 1.13
CA GLU A 34 -4.51 -17.66 0.38
C GLU A 34 -5.10 -17.27 -0.98
N LYS A 35 -5.00 -15.99 -1.31
CA LYS A 35 -5.40 -15.42 -2.58
C LYS A 35 -4.24 -14.65 -3.20
N ASN A 36 -4.27 -14.61 -4.52
CA ASN A 36 -3.26 -13.95 -5.34
C ASN A 36 -3.96 -13.07 -6.37
N TYR A 37 -3.59 -11.79 -6.42
CA TYR A 37 -4.00 -10.87 -7.48
C TYR A 37 -2.76 -10.42 -8.24
N THR A 38 -2.83 -10.39 -9.57
CA THR A 38 -1.70 -10.02 -10.44
C THR A 38 -2.18 -9.19 -11.61
N ILE A 39 -1.42 -8.13 -11.92
CA ILE A 39 -1.75 -7.18 -12.97
C ILE A 39 -0.49 -6.53 -13.55
N PRO A 40 -0.39 -6.34 -14.88
CA PRO A 40 0.72 -5.59 -15.47
C PRO A 40 0.79 -4.17 -14.94
N ALA A 41 1.96 -3.73 -14.46
CA ALA A 41 2.11 -2.43 -13.81
C ALA A 41 1.74 -1.25 -14.72
N GLN A 42 1.99 -1.37 -16.04
CA GLN A 42 1.63 -0.38 -17.05
C GLN A 42 0.11 -0.05 -17.14
N LYS A 43 -0.75 -0.88 -16.55
CA LYS A 43 -2.20 -0.64 -16.49
C LYS A 43 -2.61 0.26 -15.32
N ILE A 44 -1.70 0.53 -14.38
CA ILE A 44 -1.99 1.20 -13.13
C ILE A 44 -1.09 2.44 -13.01
N ASP A 45 -1.70 3.57 -12.66
CA ASP A 45 -0.98 4.78 -12.29
C ASP A 45 -0.89 4.92 -10.76
N THR A 46 -1.94 4.52 -10.04
CA THR A 46 -2.06 4.65 -8.58
C THR A 46 -2.42 3.32 -7.93
N LEU A 47 -1.71 2.94 -6.86
CA LEU A 47 -2.07 1.82 -6.00
C LEU A 47 -2.51 2.32 -4.63
N THR A 48 -3.71 1.93 -4.21
CA THR A 48 -4.25 2.24 -2.88
C THR A 48 -4.56 0.95 -2.13
N ILE A 49 -3.87 0.71 -1.00
CA ILE A 49 -4.16 -0.39 -0.07
C ILE A 49 -4.70 0.23 1.22
N ASP A 50 -6.02 0.13 1.45
CA ASP A 50 -6.69 0.67 2.64
C ASP A 50 -7.36 -0.45 3.44
N VAL A 51 -6.64 -0.95 4.44
CA VAL A 51 -7.00 -2.18 5.14
C VAL A 51 -7.04 -1.99 6.65
N LYS A 52 -7.64 -2.94 7.36
CA LYS A 52 -7.80 -2.84 8.82
C LYS A 52 -7.08 -3.98 9.53
N ASP A 53 -6.23 -3.60 10.48
CA ASP A 53 -5.49 -4.51 11.37
C ASP A 53 -4.66 -5.55 10.59
N LYS A 54 -4.12 -5.13 9.43
CA LYS A 54 -3.24 -5.93 8.57
C LYS A 54 -1.87 -5.29 8.51
N LYS A 55 -0.83 -6.14 8.51
CA LYS A 55 0.52 -5.74 8.14
C LYS A 55 0.58 -5.62 6.63
N ILE A 56 1.15 -4.53 6.13
CA ILE A 56 1.43 -4.37 4.70
C ILE A 56 2.94 -4.52 4.52
N ASN A 57 3.36 -5.44 3.66
CA ASN A 57 4.76 -5.68 3.34
C ASN A 57 5.03 -5.34 1.87
N ILE A 58 5.75 -4.25 1.62
CA ILE A 58 6.13 -3.84 0.28
C ILE A 58 7.45 -4.50 -0.11
N LEU A 59 7.49 -5.12 -1.28
CA LEU A 59 8.65 -5.77 -1.86
C LEU A 59 8.87 -5.30 -3.30
N GLN A 60 10.09 -5.45 -3.79
CA GLN A 60 10.39 -5.29 -5.21
C GLN A 60 9.85 -6.49 -6.00
N SER A 61 9.14 -6.24 -7.10
CA SER A 61 8.72 -7.31 -8.01
C SER A 61 9.89 -7.83 -8.85
N LYS A 62 9.81 -9.10 -9.26
CA LYS A 62 10.81 -9.76 -10.11
C LYS A 62 10.46 -9.72 -11.59
N ASP A 63 9.27 -9.23 -11.92
CA ASP A 63 8.75 -9.07 -13.27
C ASP A 63 8.07 -7.70 -13.40
N GLU A 64 7.46 -7.41 -14.55
CA GLU A 64 6.77 -6.13 -14.82
C GLU A 64 5.33 -6.08 -14.27
N GLN A 65 5.00 -6.96 -13.33
CA GLN A 65 3.67 -7.07 -12.74
C GLN A 65 3.67 -6.64 -11.28
N ILE A 66 2.53 -6.10 -10.86
CA ILE A 66 2.21 -5.97 -9.44
C ILE A 66 1.60 -7.29 -8.99
N HIS A 67 2.12 -7.84 -7.90
CA HIS A 67 1.56 -9.02 -7.24
C HIS A 67 1.07 -8.66 -5.85
N ILE A 68 -0.14 -9.11 -5.50
CA ILE A 68 -0.70 -8.97 -4.16
C ILE A 68 -1.03 -10.37 -3.66
N VAL A 69 -0.32 -10.81 -2.62
CA VAL A 69 -0.60 -12.05 -1.89
C VAL A 69 -1.25 -11.69 -0.57
N TYR A 70 -2.41 -12.26 -0.32
CA TYR A 70 -3.22 -11.96 0.86
C TYR A 70 -4.01 -13.18 1.29
N TYR A 71 -4.64 -13.09 2.46
CA TYR A 71 -5.51 -14.14 2.96
C TYR A 71 -6.88 -13.57 3.29
N GLU A 72 -7.94 -14.28 2.89
CA GLU A 72 -9.32 -13.89 3.17
C GLU A 72 -10.14 -15.07 3.72
N SER A 73 -11.30 -14.74 4.29
CA SER A 73 -12.31 -15.70 4.71
C SER A 73 -13.69 -15.08 4.49
N GLU A 74 -14.75 -15.85 4.71
CA GLU A 74 -16.14 -15.37 4.60
C GLU A 74 -16.45 -14.12 5.45
N LYS A 75 -15.67 -13.89 6.51
CA LYS A 75 -15.85 -12.76 7.44
C LYS A 75 -14.80 -11.64 7.30
N ASP A 76 -13.66 -11.90 6.69
CA ASP A 76 -12.53 -10.96 6.56
C ASP A 76 -12.03 -11.04 5.13
N PHE A 77 -12.47 -10.11 4.28
CA PHE A 77 -12.21 -10.13 2.84
C PHE A 77 -11.94 -8.73 2.32
N TYR A 78 -11.70 -8.62 1.02
CA TYR A 78 -11.30 -7.35 0.42
C TYR A 78 -12.06 -7.10 -0.87
N LYS A 79 -12.38 -5.84 -1.12
CA LYS A 79 -12.81 -5.37 -2.43
C LYS A 79 -11.58 -4.89 -3.18
N ILE A 80 -11.33 -5.49 -4.35
CA ILE A 80 -10.24 -5.11 -5.23
C ILE A 80 -10.84 -4.62 -6.53
N ASP A 81 -10.66 -3.33 -6.82
CA ASP A 81 -11.26 -2.66 -7.98
C ASP A 81 -10.22 -1.83 -8.73
N LEU A 82 -10.25 -1.90 -10.07
CA LEU A 82 -9.47 -1.05 -10.97
C LEU A 82 -10.38 -0.02 -11.63
N SER A 83 -10.13 1.26 -11.37
CA SER A 83 -10.90 2.36 -11.95
C SER A 83 -10.52 2.66 -13.41
N GLU A 84 -11.37 3.43 -14.10
CA GLU A 84 -11.05 3.96 -15.44
C GLU A 84 -9.83 4.89 -15.42
N ASP A 85 -9.58 5.56 -14.29
CA ASP A 85 -8.42 6.43 -14.05
C ASP A 85 -7.15 5.66 -13.66
N LYS A 86 -7.14 4.32 -13.86
CA LYS A 86 -6.01 3.43 -13.57
C LYS A 86 -5.58 3.43 -12.10
N GLU A 87 -6.54 3.61 -11.19
CA GLU A 87 -6.31 3.38 -9.77
C GLU A 87 -6.72 1.95 -9.41
N LEU A 88 -5.76 1.15 -8.93
CA LEU A 88 -6.06 -0.13 -8.29
C LEU A 88 -6.26 0.11 -6.80
N THR A 89 -7.43 -0.25 -6.29
CA THR A 89 -7.76 -0.17 -4.87
C THR A 89 -7.88 -1.57 -4.28
N MET A 90 -7.44 -1.73 -3.03
CA MET A 90 -7.75 -2.88 -2.18
C MET A 90 -8.25 -2.35 -0.85
N VAL A 91 -9.53 -2.58 -0.55
CA VAL A 91 -10.18 -2.05 0.66
C VAL A 91 -10.68 -3.20 1.53
N SER A 92 -10.38 -3.15 2.83
CA SER A 92 -10.94 -4.12 3.79
C SER A 92 -12.47 -4.03 3.83
N ASP A 93 -13.09 -5.19 3.71
CA ASP A 93 -14.51 -5.40 3.95
C ASP A 93 -14.71 -6.58 4.91
N SER A 94 -15.83 -6.62 5.63
CA SER A 94 -16.01 -7.64 6.67
C SER A 94 -17.46 -7.86 7.02
N ASN A 95 -17.79 -9.14 7.25
CA ASN A 95 -19.05 -9.58 7.87
C ASN A 95 -18.81 -10.02 9.33
N LYS A 96 -17.82 -9.44 10.01
CA LYS A 96 -17.51 -9.77 11.41
C LYS A 96 -18.53 -9.16 12.34
N GLU A 97 -19.06 -9.99 13.23
CA GLU A 97 -19.87 -9.58 14.35
C GLU A 97 -18.97 -9.24 15.55
N TRP A 98 -19.51 -8.52 16.54
CA TRP A 98 -18.74 -8.09 17.71
C TRP A 98 -18.07 -9.26 18.47
N ASN A 99 -18.71 -10.43 18.50
CA ASN A 99 -18.19 -11.65 19.13
C ASN A 99 -16.96 -12.23 18.41
N ASP A 100 -16.80 -11.96 17.11
CA ASP A 100 -15.67 -12.47 16.31
C ASP A 100 -14.33 -11.81 16.68
N TYR A 101 -14.37 -10.80 17.56
CA TYR A 101 -13.17 -10.16 18.12
C TYR A 101 -12.72 -10.79 19.45
N ILE A 102 -13.50 -11.74 20.00
CA ILE A 102 -13.15 -12.50 21.19
C ILE A 102 -12.38 -13.76 20.74
N GLY A 103 -11.15 -13.95 21.21
CA GLY A 103 -10.32 -15.11 20.85
C GLY A 103 -8.88 -14.81 20.44
N GLY A 104 -8.48 -13.53 20.49
CA GLY A 104 -7.12 -13.11 20.13
C GLY A 104 -6.93 -12.93 18.63
N LYS A 105 -5.76 -12.39 18.25
CA LYS A 105 -5.42 -12.14 16.84
C LYS A 105 -5.01 -13.47 16.18
N GLY A 106 -5.48 -13.69 14.94
CA GLY A 106 -4.98 -14.79 14.10
C GLY A 106 -3.47 -14.68 13.82
N SER A 107 -2.91 -15.70 13.16
CA SER A 107 -1.49 -15.72 12.78
C SER A 107 -1.07 -14.45 12.01
N GLN A 108 0.16 -13.98 12.25
CA GLN A 108 0.72 -12.84 11.51
C GLN A 108 0.76 -13.08 10.00
N VAL A 109 0.98 -14.33 9.57
CA VAL A 109 1.04 -14.71 8.14
C VAL A 109 -0.29 -14.38 7.47
N THR A 110 -1.41 -14.83 8.05
CA THR A 110 -2.75 -14.60 7.49
C THR A 110 -3.24 -13.16 7.66
N ARG A 111 -2.50 -12.34 8.42
CA ARG A 111 -2.76 -10.91 8.62
C ARG A 111 -1.79 -10.02 7.84
N THR A 112 -0.98 -10.59 6.94
CA THR A 112 -0.03 -9.83 6.12
C THR A 112 -0.52 -9.77 4.68
N ILE A 113 -0.55 -8.57 4.13
CA ILE A 113 -0.72 -8.32 2.70
C ILE A 113 0.66 -8.05 2.13
N GLN A 114 1.14 -8.95 1.30
CA GLN A 114 2.41 -8.80 0.61
C GLN A 114 2.15 -8.19 -0.77
N VAL A 115 2.76 -7.04 -1.03
CA VAL A 115 2.63 -6.31 -2.29
C VAL A 115 4.00 -6.21 -2.94
N SER A 116 4.18 -6.88 -4.06
CA SER A 116 5.38 -6.77 -4.88
C SER A 116 5.13 -5.76 -6.00
N ILE A 117 5.96 -4.71 -6.06
CA ILE A 117 5.82 -3.61 -7.03
C ILE A 117 7.09 -3.56 -7.90
N PRO A 118 6.99 -3.51 -9.24
CA PRO A 118 8.15 -3.33 -10.10
C PRO A 118 8.68 -1.90 -10.01
N ASP A 119 9.99 -1.76 -10.12
CA ASP A 119 10.67 -0.46 -9.99
C ASP A 119 10.14 0.59 -10.96
N ALA A 120 10.02 1.82 -10.47
CA ALA A 120 9.87 3.06 -11.25
C ALA A 120 8.71 3.10 -12.28
N THR A 121 7.72 2.23 -12.15
CA THR A 121 6.55 2.20 -13.06
C THR A 121 5.32 2.87 -12.45
N LEU A 122 5.16 2.79 -11.13
CA LEU A 122 3.98 3.28 -10.45
C LEU A 122 4.13 4.77 -10.10
N LYS A 123 3.10 5.57 -10.41
CA LYS A 123 3.14 7.00 -10.09
C LYS A 123 2.88 7.22 -8.61
N ASN A 124 1.79 6.67 -8.09
CA ASN A 124 1.34 6.97 -6.75
C ASN A 124 1.11 5.72 -5.91
N LEU A 125 1.45 5.79 -4.62
CA LEU A 125 1.17 4.77 -3.63
C LEU A 125 0.45 5.39 -2.43
N THR A 126 -0.66 4.78 -2.03
CA THR A 126 -1.38 5.10 -0.80
C THR A 126 -1.50 3.85 0.06
N LEU A 127 -0.97 3.88 1.27
CA LEU A 127 -1.07 2.79 2.24
C LEU A 127 -1.79 3.26 3.49
N LYS A 128 -2.86 2.56 3.87
CA LYS A 128 -3.61 2.82 5.09
C LYS A 128 -3.81 1.54 5.88
N THR A 129 -3.46 1.56 7.17
CA THR A 129 -3.81 0.48 8.09
C THR A 129 -4.12 1.00 9.49
N SER A 130 -5.00 0.32 10.22
CA SER A 130 -5.31 0.74 11.60
C SER A 130 -4.21 0.37 12.59
N ASN A 131 -3.62 -0.82 12.45
CA ASN A 131 -2.59 -1.32 13.34
C ASN A 131 -1.48 -1.96 12.50
N GLU A 132 -0.35 -2.22 13.15
CA GLU A 132 0.89 -2.75 12.58
C GLU A 132 1.78 -1.65 11.99
N SER A 133 3.09 -1.91 11.99
CA SER A 133 4.06 -0.99 11.38
C SER A 133 4.16 -1.22 9.87
N ILE A 134 4.41 -0.15 9.12
CA ILE A 134 4.70 -0.19 7.70
C ILE A 134 6.19 0.04 7.49
N VAL A 135 6.80 -0.80 6.66
CA VAL A 135 8.18 -0.64 6.19
C VAL A 135 8.13 -0.46 4.68
N LEU A 136 8.68 0.66 4.20
CA LEU A 136 8.92 0.90 2.78
C LEU A 136 10.41 0.64 2.51
N PRO A 137 10.76 -0.36 1.69
CA PRO A 137 12.15 -0.63 1.32
C PRO A 137 12.68 0.47 0.38
N THR A 138 13.94 0.36 -0.03
CA THR A 138 14.48 1.15 -1.15
C THR A 138 13.59 0.97 -2.39
N ILE A 139 12.83 2.00 -2.74
CA ILE A 139 11.86 1.98 -3.84
C ILE A 139 11.61 3.40 -4.39
N VAL A 140 11.23 3.47 -5.66
CA VAL A 140 11.03 4.73 -6.39
C VAL A 140 9.60 4.84 -6.92
N PHE A 141 8.96 6.00 -6.70
CA PHE A 141 7.66 6.37 -7.26
C PHE A 141 7.75 7.66 -8.07
N LEU A 142 7.04 7.73 -9.21
CA LEU A 142 7.13 8.90 -10.09
C LEU A 142 6.37 10.13 -9.55
N GLY A 143 5.39 9.90 -8.69
CA GLY A 143 4.49 10.91 -8.15
C GLY A 143 4.57 10.97 -6.63
N THR A 144 3.53 10.47 -5.97
CA THR A 144 3.33 10.68 -4.53
C THR A 144 3.29 9.38 -3.73
N VAL A 145 3.77 9.43 -2.49
CA VAL A 145 3.59 8.36 -1.50
C VAL A 145 2.85 8.91 -0.29
N GLU A 146 1.73 8.28 0.07
CA GLU A 146 0.95 8.56 1.27
C GLU A 146 0.90 7.31 2.16
N VAL A 147 1.25 7.46 3.44
CA VAL A 147 1.16 6.40 4.44
C VAL A 147 0.43 6.92 5.66
N ASN A 148 -0.71 6.32 6.01
CA ASN A 148 -1.50 6.68 7.19
C ASN A 148 -1.74 5.46 8.07
N ILE A 149 -1.30 5.51 9.33
CA ILE A 149 -1.53 4.45 10.31
C ILE A 149 -2.10 4.98 11.62
N ASN A 150 -2.96 4.23 12.32
CA ASN A 150 -3.36 4.65 13.67
C ASN A 150 -2.35 4.20 14.72
N ASN A 151 -1.95 2.93 14.73
CA ASN A 151 -1.02 2.38 15.72
C ASN A 151 0.08 1.57 15.07
N GLY A 152 1.30 2.09 15.13
CA GLY A 152 2.47 1.46 14.53
C GLY A 152 3.50 2.50 14.09
N ASN A 153 4.65 2.01 13.67
CA ASN A 153 5.71 2.84 13.13
C ASN A 153 5.65 2.89 11.60
N ILE A 154 6.13 3.99 11.04
CA ILE A 154 6.45 4.08 9.61
C ILE A 154 7.98 4.09 9.49
N GLN A 155 8.53 3.10 8.78
CA GLN A 155 9.96 2.98 8.54
C GLN A 155 10.26 3.08 7.06
N LEU A 156 11.18 3.95 6.69
CA LEU A 156 11.61 4.18 5.31
C LEU A 156 13.06 3.76 5.13
N ASP A 157 13.36 3.12 4.01
CA ASP A 157 14.71 2.91 3.52
C ASP A 157 14.82 3.55 2.13
N LYS A 158 15.60 4.62 1.99
CA LYS A 158 15.88 5.34 0.74
C LYS A 158 14.66 5.48 -0.18
N LEU A 159 13.55 5.96 0.38
CA LEU A 159 12.33 6.21 -0.40
C LEU A 159 12.58 7.38 -1.37
N ASN A 160 12.34 7.17 -2.66
CA ASN A 160 12.42 8.22 -3.67
C ASN A 160 11.04 8.51 -4.27
N VAL A 161 10.69 9.79 -4.36
CA VAL A 161 9.46 10.25 -5.01
C VAL A 161 9.76 11.32 -6.03
N GLY A 162 8.93 11.43 -7.06
CA GLY A 162 9.00 12.55 -8.00
C GLY A 162 8.36 13.83 -7.46
N THR A 163 7.33 13.72 -6.60
CA THR A 163 6.52 14.90 -6.19
C THR A 163 6.37 15.07 -4.68
N ALA A 164 5.85 14.09 -3.95
CA ALA A 164 5.52 14.28 -2.53
C ALA A 164 5.54 13.01 -1.67
N ILE A 165 5.86 13.19 -0.39
CA ILE A 165 5.75 12.17 0.66
C ILE A 165 4.84 12.72 1.78
N THR A 166 3.81 11.96 2.16
CA THR A 166 2.95 12.24 3.31
C THR A 166 2.96 11.03 4.25
N LEU A 167 3.36 11.25 5.51
CA LEU A 167 3.49 10.20 6.52
C LEU A 167 2.71 10.62 7.76
N GLU A 168 1.76 9.81 8.19
CA GLU A 168 0.96 10.08 9.38
C GLU A 168 0.82 8.82 10.23
N THR A 169 1.15 8.94 11.51
CA THR A 169 0.82 7.92 12.52
C THR A 169 0.19 8.57 13.74
N LYS A 170 -0.87 7.99 14.34
CA LYS A 170 -1.37 8.53 15.62
C LYS A 170 -0.49 8.10 16.78
N ASN A 171 -0.12 6.83 16.84
CA ASN A 171 0.67 6.25 17.93
C ASN A 171 1.83 5.43 17.35
N GLY A 172 2.97 6.08 17.23
CA GLY A 172 4.22 5.47 16.80
C GLY A 172 5.17 6.48 16.17
N ASN A 173 6.33 5.97 15.78
CA ASN A 173 7.43 6.75 15.26
C ASN A 173 7.43 6.76 13.73
N ILE A 174 7.93 7.84 13.17
CA ILE A 174 8.27 7.95 11.75
C ILE A 174 9.78 8.03 11.67
N SER A 175 10.42 7.05 11.04
CA SER A 175 11.89 7.00 10.99
C SER A 175 12.41 6.47 9.68
N GLY A 176 13.64 6.83 9.31
CA GLY A 176 14.31 6.21 8.17
C GLY A 176 15.02 7.22 7.26
N SER A 177 15.18 6.84 6.00
CA SER A 177 15.86 7.66 5.00
C SER A 177 15.01 7.92 3.75
N ILE A 178 15.20 9.11 3.20
CA ILE A 178 14.60 9.59 1.95
C ILE A 178 15.75 9.85 0.97
N SER A 179 15.57 9.47 -0.29
CA SER A 179 16.55 9.75 -1.35
C SER A 179 16.46 11.19 -1.82
N GLY A 180 17.63 11.83 -1.95
CA GLY A 180 17.79 13.22 -2.38
C GLY A 180 18.32 14.12 -1.27
N SER A 181 18.43 15.41 -1.58
CA SER A 181 18.91 16.42 -0.64
C SER A 181 17.77 16.95 0.23
N TYR A 182 18.09 17.36 1.46
CA TYR A 182 17.18 18.12 2.32
C TYR A 182 16.60 19.37 1.63
N ASP A 183 17.39 20.00 0.76
CA ASP A 183 16.99 21.22 0.05
C ASP A 183 15.95 20.95 -1.05
N ASP A 184 15.82 19.71 -1.51
CA ASP A 184 14.81 19.32 -2.51
C ASP A 184 13.39 19.43 -1.96
N PHE A 185 13.20 19.43 -0.64
CA PHE A 185 11.89 19.30 0.00
C PHE A 185 11.43 20.58 0.68
N ALA A 186 10.23 21.03 0.34
CA ALA A 186 9.40 21.84 1.24
C ALA A 186 8.84 20.91 2.32
N ILE A 187 9.06 21.25 3.59
CA ILE A 187 8.83 20.35 4.74
C ILE A 187 7.77 20.93 5.66
N LEU A 188 6.79 20.11 6.03
CA LEU A 188 5.83 20.39 7.09
C LEU A 188 5.87 19.22 8.08
N SER A 189 6.28 19.49 9.32
CA SER A 189 6.33 18.48 10.37
C SER A 189 5.50 18.90 11.58
N LYS A 190 4.85 17.93 12.22
CA LYS A 190 4.11 18.17 13.46
C LYS A 190 4.16 16.96 14.37
N VAL A 191 4.61 17.19 15.60
CA VAL A 191 4.59 16.23 16.69
C VAL A 191 3.78 16.81 17.84
N LYS A 192 2.79 16.07 18.35
CA LYS A 192 2.04 16.51 19.54
C LYS A 192 2.73 16.08 20.85
N LYS A 193 3.25 14.86 20.90
CA LYS A 193 4.06 14.32 22.01
C LYS A 193 5.20 13.47 21.46
N GLY A 194 6.43 13.89 21.73
CA GLY A 194 7.66 13.34 21.15
C GLY A 194 8.48 14.46 20.50
N ASP A 195 9.55 14.09 19.81
CA ASP A 195 10.50 15.00 19.18
C ASP A 195 10.53 14.85 17.65
N SER A 196 11.01 15.88 16.96
CA SER A 196 11.27 15.82 15.52
C SER A 196 12.63 16.41 15.18
N ASN A 197 13.37 15.74 14.29
CA ASN A 197 14.59 16.27 13.70
C ASN A 197 14.35 17.18 12.47
N LEU A 198 13.09 17.38 12.07
CA LEU A 198 12.70 18.21 10.93
C LEU A 198 12.20 19.59 11.40
N PRO A 199 12.37 20.66 10.61
CA PRO A 199 11.73 21.94 10.92
C PRO A 199 10.20 21.80 10.88
N ALA A 200 9.50 22.55 11.73
CA ALA A 200 8.03 22.58 11.71
C ALA A 200 7.48 23.05 10.36
N ASN A 201 8.15 24.02 9.72
CA ASN A 201 7.82 24.49 8.37
C ASN A 201 9.09 24.93 7.63
N LYS A 202 9.26 24.48 6.39
CA LYS A 202 10.24 24.93 5.39
C LYS A 202 9.50 25.06 4.06
N GLU A 203 9.40 26.27 3.52
CA GLU A 203 8.55 26.54 2.35
C GLU A 203 9.21 26.20 1.01
N ASN A 204 10.55 26.22 0.94
CA ASN A 204 11.29 26.04 -0.32
C ASN A 204 11.58 24.55 -0.59
N GLY A 205 11.45 24.14 -1.84
CA GLY A 205 11.79 22.81 -2.36
C GLY A 205 10.95 22.47 -3.58
N SER A 206 11.47 21.62 -4.46
CA SER A 206 10.74 21.16 -5.65
C SER A 206 9.74 20.04 -5.32
N LYS A 207 10.00 19.29 -4.24
CA LYS A 207 9.17 18.21 -3.70
C LYS A 207 8.55 18.61 -2.38
N LYS A 208 7.54 17.88 -1.92
CA LYS A 208 6.90 18.08 -0.60
C LYS A 208 7.16 16.91 0.34
N LEU A 209 7.45 17.19 1.59
CA LEU A 209 7.48 16.21 2.68
C LEU A 209 6.56 16.70 3.80
N SER A 210 5.58 15.88 4.16
CA SER A 210 4.68 16.12 5.28
C SER A 210 4.74 14.95 6.25
N ALA A 211 5.07 15.20 7.53
CA ALA A 211 5.22 14.15 8.54
C ALA A 211 4.51 14.52 9.85
N TYR A 212 3.60 13.66 10.30
CA TYR A 212 2.72 13.93 11.43
C TYR A 212 2.68 12.76 12.42
N THR A 213 2.87 13.04 13.70
CA THR A 213 2.53 12.07 14.76
C THR A 213 1.91 12.71 16.00
N ASN A 214 0.94 12.02 16.61
CA ASN A 214 0.36 12.48 17.87
C ASN A 214 1.19 12.02 19.08
N ASN A 215 1.65 10.76 19.08
CA ASN A 215 2.46 10.18 20.13
C ASN A 215 3.59 9.35 19.50
N GLY A 216 4.79 9.92 19.47
CA GLY A 216 6.00 9.30 18.90
C GLY A 216 6.93 10.35 18.31
N ASP A 217 8.07 9.89 17.81
CA ASP A 217 9.13 10.74 17.28
C ASP A 217 9.18 10.72 15.74
N ILE A 218 9.72 11.79 15.15
CA ILE A 218 10.02 11.89 13.72
C ILE A 218 11.54 12.03 13.54
N THR A 219 12.18 11.00 12.98
CA THR A 219 13.63 10.95 12.73
C THR A 219 13.91 10.54 11.30
N LEU A 220 13.97 11.53 10.39
CA LEU A 220 14.18 11.31 8.96
C LEU A 220 15.53 11.84 8.49
N GLN A 221 16.23 11.04 7.70
CA GLN A 221 17.51 11.41 7.09
C GLN A 221 17.36 11.57 5.58
N PHE A 222 18.17 12.44 5.00
CA PHE A 222 18.27 12.65 3.57
C PHE A 222 19.61 12.10 3.09
N SER A 223 19.60 11.33 2.01
CA SER A 223 20.78 10.67 1.47
C SER A 223 20.76 10.68 -0.04
N GLU A 224 21.89 11.05 -0.64
CA GLU A 224 22.14 11.02 -2.08
C GLU A 224 22.53 9.62 -2.57
#